data_AF-A0A8G2CBL9-F1
#
_entry.id   AF-A0A8G2CBL9-F1
#
_cell.length_a   1.000
_cell.length_b   1.000
_cell.length_c   1.000
_cell.angle_alpha   90.00
_cell.angle_beta   90.00
_cell.angle_gamma   90.00
#
_symmetry.space_group_name_H-M   'P 1'
#
loop_
_entity.id
_entity.type
_entity.pdbx_description
1 polymer ?
#
loop_
_entity_poly.entity_id
_entity_poly.type
_entity_poly.pdbx_seq_one_letter_code
_entity_poly.pdbx_strand_id
1 'polypeptide(L)'
;MPYPIFYDVEQTFETSQLDDIAKTVDTVFASFDSSSVKQNARIGITVGSRGIDCIVPLLQAVVRNLKIMGLRPFIIPSMGSHGGSTAEGQTAILAKLGITEESAGCPIVSSIETVSLGTLNEGAEVFVAKDALEADYIFVMNRVKPHTLFHGEVESGLCKMLAIGLGKPRGADNLHNFPLEQVIKPAALRILENITLLAGLAIVENAVEQLHSIRLCTPEDIVKTDSALLSVSSALLPRIPVDSLDLLIIDEMGKNISGTGMDTNVIGTWRRMAGERKPEYKTLVVLNLTPQSQGNAHGIGMADLIPQRLADSIDPTATYANSLTTGVWASGRLPITLPTDKAVIDAALAKAPEHIRAVRITNTLSLQHFWATEAVLDDLAMAGATIHLPCSHPLEFDDAGTLQPFYKLPDKT
;
A
#
# COMPACT_ATOMS: atom_id res chain seq x y z
N MET A 1 15.00 30.60 20.33
CA MET A 1 14.01 30.04 21.27
C MET A 1 14.50 28.66 21.67
N PRO A 2 14.25 28.18 22.90
CA PRO A 2 14.49 26.78 23.21
C PRO A 2 13.66 25.90 22.28
N TYR A 3 14.19 24.75 21.85
CA TYR A 3 13.42 23.75 21.12
C TYR A 3 12.30 23.19 22.01
N PRO A 4 11.14 22.83 21.45
CA PRO A 4 10.09 22.18 22.23
C PRO A 4 10.58 20.83 22.77
N ILE A 5 10.08 20.47 23.94
CA ILE A 5 10.32 19.17 24.56
C ILE A 5 9.32 18.16 23.98
N PHE A 6 9.81 17.00 23.57
CA PHE A 6 8.99 15.89 23.12
C PHE A 6 8.90 14.82 24.21
N TYR A 7 7.83 14.02 24.18
CA TYR A 7 7.59 12.91 25.09
C TYR A 7 7.37 11.63 24.30
N ASP A 8 7.78 10.50 24.87
CA ASP A 8 7.57 9.17 24.30
C ASP A 8 6.08 8.81 24.30
N VAL A 9 5.59 8.43 23.12
CA VAL A 9 4.23 7.95 22.90
C VAL A 9 4.29 6.57 22.25
N GLU A 10 3.47 5.66 22.78
CA GLU A 10 3.29 4.31 22.26
C GLU A 10 1.82 4.07 21.91
N GLN A 11 1.58 3.64 20.67
CA GLN A 11 0.28 3.14 20.22
C GLN A 11 0.24 1.62 20.38
N THR A 12 -0.92 1.10 20.74
CA THR A 12 -1.21 -0.33 20.62
C THR A 12 -2.08 -0.53 19.39
N PHE A 13 -1.64 -1.39 18.47
CA PHE A 13 -2.43 -1.76 17.31
C PHE A 13 -3.12 -3.11 17.51
N GLU A 14 -4.25 -3.30 16.84
CA GLU A 14 -4.87 -4.61 16.69
C GLU A 14 -3.94 -5.50 15.87
N THR A 15 -3.48 -6.60 16.48
CA THR A 15 -2.50 -7.54 15.92
C THR A 15 -3.06 -8.95 15.78
N SER A 16 -4.39 -9.11 15.92
CA SER A 16 -5.07 -10.36 15.58
C SER A 16 -4.65 -10.84 14.19
N GLN A 17 -4.36 -12.13 14.10
CA GLN A 17 -3.88 -12.80 12.89
C GLN A 17 -4.47 -14.20 12.77
N LEU A 18 -4.38 -14.78 11.58
CA LEU A 18 -4.75 -16.16 11.31
C LEU A 18 -3.63 -17.11 11.75
N ASP A 19 -3.91 -18.02 12.67
CA ASP A 19 -2.91 -18.98 13.16
C ASP A 19 -2.58 -20.09 12.13
N ASP A 20 -3.62 -20.73 11.58
CA ASP A 20 -3.49 -21.82 10.59
C ASP A 20 -4.13 -21.41 9.27
N ILE A 21 -3.29 -20.94 8.36
CA ILE A 21 -3.71 -20.45 7.03
C ILE A 21 -4.33 -21.58 6.22
N ALA A 22 -3.73 -22.77 6.23
CA ALA A 22 -4.20 -23.91 5.44
C ALA A 22 -5.60 -24.32 5.88
N LYS A 23 -5.82 -24.46 7.19
CA LYS A 23 -7.12 -24.80 7.77
C LYS A 23 -8.15 -23.71 7.55
N THR A 24 -7.76 -22.43 7.66
CA THR A 24 -8.67 -21.31 7.39
C THR A 24 -9.13 -21.32 5.94
N VAL A 25 -8.21 -21.55 4.99
CA VAL A 25 -8.55 -21.68 3.57
C VAL A 25 -9.47 -22.89 3.34
N ASP A 26 -9.14 -24.06 3.88
CA ASP A 26 -9.97 -25.26 3.75
C ASP A 26 -11.40 -25.01 4.29
N THR A 27 -11.52 -24.27 5.40
CA THR A 27 -12.81 -23.93 6.01
C THR A 27 -13.65 -23.02 5.11
N VAL A 28 -13.06 -21.97 4.52
CA VAL A 28 -13.82 -21.08 3.62
C VAL A 28 -14.20 -21.80 2.33
N PHE A 29 -13.35 -22.68 1.80
CA PHE A 29 -13.67 -23.51 0.62
C PHE A 29 -14.73 -24.57 0.92
N ALA A 30 -14.79 -25.13 2.12
CA ALA A 30 -15.83 -26.10 2.51
C ALA A 30 -17.26 -25.50 2.46
N SER A 31 -17.37 -24.17 2.57
CA SER A 31 -18.65 -23.45 2.43
C SER A 31 -19.04 -23.15 0.98
N PHE A 32 -18.15 -23.41 0.02
CA PHE A 32 -18.38 -23.13 -1.40
C PHE A 32 -19.13 -24.30 -2.06
N ASP A 33 -20.25 -24.00 -2.73
CA ASP A 33 -20.98 -25.00 -3.51
C ASP A 33 -20.22 -25.30 -4.82
N SER A 34 -19.53 -26.44 -4.84
CA SER A 34 -18.79 -26.90 -6.00
C SER A 34 -19.60 -27.81 -6.94
N SER A 35 -20.91 -27.98 -6.72
CA SER A 35 -21.73 -28.97 -7.43
C SER A 35 -21.85 -28.71 -8.94
N SER A 36 -21.78 -27.44 -9.35
CA SER A 36 -21.89 -26.99 -10.75
C SER A 36 -20.53 -26.87 -11.45
N VAL A 37 -19.42 -27.16 -10.76
CA VAL A 37 -18.07 -26.98 -11.29
C VAL A 37 -17.71 -28.09 -12.28
N LYS A 38 -17.35 -27.69 -13.50
CA LYS A 38 -16.91 -28.60 -14.56
C LYS A 38 -15.60 -29.28 -14.20
N GLN A 39 -15.62 -30.61 -14.16
CA GLN A 39 -14.43 -31.43 -13.89
C GLN A 39 -13.35 -31.23 -14.96
N ASN A 40 -12.08 -31.27 -14.55
CA ASN A 40 -10.88 -31.02 -15.36
C ASN A 40 -10.80 -29.64 -16.04
N ALA A 41 -11.71 -28.71 -15.70
CA ALA A 41 -11.68 -27.36 -16.24
C ALA A 41 -10.42 -26.60 -15.79
N ARG A 42 -9.85 -25.80 -16.69
CA ARG A 42 -8.69 -24.96 -16.41
C ARG A 42 -9.12 -23.73 -15.64
N ILE A 43 -8.47 -23.47 -14.51
CA ILE A 43 -8.75 -22.28 -13.70
C ILE A 43 -7.52 -21.39 -13.53
N GLY A 44 -7.64 -20.13 -13.93
CA GLY A 44 -6.59 -19.13 -13.76
C GLY A 44 -6.70 -18.44 -12.40
N ILE A 45 -5.63 -18.47 -11.61
CA ILE A 45 -5.54 -17.80 -10.31
C ILE A 45 -4.75 -16.50 -10.46
N THR A 46 -5.37 -15.36 -10.15
CA THR A 46 -4.67 -14.06 -10.25
C THR A 46 -3.66 -13.90 -9.12
N VAL A 47 -2.43 -13.51 -9.42
CA VAL A 47 -1.43 -13.18 -8.39
C VAL A 47 -0.76 -11.84 -8.69
N GLY A 48 -0.79 -10.94 -7.71
CA GLY A 48 -0.23 -9.60 -7.79
C GLY A 48 1.26 -9.53 -7.49
N SER A 49 1.85 -8.34 -7.71
CA SER A 49 3.28 -8.07 -7.53
C SER A 49 3.69 -7.74 -6.09
N ARG A 50 2.73 -7.60 -5.18
CA ARG A 50 2.97 -7.14 -3.82
C ARG A 50 3.07 -8.35 -2.89
N GLY A 51 3.96 -8.25 -1.91
CA GLY A 51 3.97 -9.17 -0.78
C GLY A 51 2.60 -9.18 -0.10
N ILE A 52 2.17 -10.38 0.25
CA ILE A 52 1.13 -10.67 1.20
C ILE A 52 1.79 -11.63 2.19
N ASP A 53 1.59 -11.42 3.48
CA ASP A 53 2.08 -12.31 4.51
C ASP A 53 1.66 -13.75 4.19
N CYS A 54 2.63 -14.66 4.32
CA CYS A 54 2.46 -16.07 4.03
C CYS A 54 1.78 -16.37 2.67
N ILE A 55 2.06 -15.57 1.63
CA ILE A 55 1.47 -15.74 0.29
C ILE A 55 1.69 -17.13 -0.30
N VAL A 56 2.87 -17.73 -0.09
CA VAL A 56 3.17 -19.08 -0.62
C VAL A 56 2.29 -20.14 0.05
N PRO A 57 2.25 -20.28 1.40
CA PRO A 57 1.29 -21.16 2.07
C PRO A 57 -0.17 -20.91 1.70
N LEU A 58 -0.59 -19.63 1.60
CA LEU A 58 -1.95 -19.25 1.23
C LEU A 58 -2.30 -19.76 -0.18
N LEU A 59 -1.43 -19.49 -1.15
CA LEU A 59 -1.60 -19.90 -2.54
C LEU A 59 -1.59 -21.42 -2.69
N GLN A 60 -0.70 -22.13 -1.97
CA GLN A 60 -0.68 -23.59 -1.93
C GLN A 60 -2.02 -24.17 -1.44
N ALA A 61 -2.59 -23.59 -0.38
CA ALA A 61 -3.89 -24.02 0.14
C ALA A 61 -5.03 -23.76 -0.87
N VAL A 62 -5.03 -22.61 -1.55
CA VAL A 62 -5.99 -22.31 -2.63
C VAL A 62 -5.85 -23.32 -3.79
N VAL A 63 -4.63 -23.54 -4.28
CA VAL A 63 -4.35 -24.51 -5.36
C VAL A 63 -4.81 -25.92 -4.97
N ARG A 64 -4.54 -26.34 -3.74
CA ARG A 64 -4.97 -27.65 -3.22
C ARG A 64 -6.49 -27.79 -3.25
N ASN A 65 -7.24 -26.81 -2.74
CA ASN A 65 -8.71 -26.86 -2.70
C ASN A 65 -9.30 -26.88 -4.11
N LEU A 66 -8.78 -26.07 -5.04
CA LEU A 66 -9.22 -26.08 -6.42
C LEU A 66 -8.97 -27.44 -7.10
N LYS A 67 -7.84 -28.10 -6.82
CA LYS A 67 -7.56 -29.47 -7.29
C LYS A 67 -8.51 -30.50 -6.70
N ILE A 68 -8.86 -30.39 -5.41
CA ILE A 68 -9.85 -31.27 -4.76
C ILE A 68 -11.22 -31.15 -5.41
N MET A 69 -11.59 -29.94 -5.88
CA MET A 69 -12.80 -29.70 -6.68
C MET A 69 -12.72 -30.29 -8.11
N GLY A 70 -11.57 -30.86 -8.50
CA GLY A 70 -11.34 -31.48 -9.80
C GLY A 70 -10.87 -30.51 -10.89
N LEU A 71 -10.44 -29.30 -10.52
CA LEU A 71 -9.95 -28.29 -11.47
C LEU A 71 -8.45 -28.44 -11.76
N ARG A 72 -8.02 -27.82 -12.85
CA ARG A 72 -6.60 -27.72 -13.27
C ARG A 72 -6.12 -26.28 -13.09
N PRO A 73 -5.61 -25.91 -11.91
CA PRO A 73 -5.19 -24.55 -11.64
C PRO A 73 -3.91 -24.20 -12.38
N PHE A 74 -3.77 -22.91 -12.71
CA PHE A 74 -2.53 -22.27 -13.13
C PHE A 74 -2.54 -20.82 -12.64
N ILE A 75 -1.37 -20.23 -12.46
CA ILE A 75 -1.21 -18.84 -12.02
C ILE A 75 -1.18 -17.92 -13.23
N ILE A 76 -1.94 -16.84 -13.15
CA ILE A 76 -1.87 -15.69 -14.04
C ILE A 76 -1.18 -14.56 -13.26
N PRO A 77 0.04 -14.13 -13.65
CA PRO A 77 0.63 -12.91 -13.13
C PRO A 77 -0.27 -11.72 -13.52
N SER A 78 -0.92 -11.11 -12.52
CA SER A 78 -1.93 -10.07 -12.69
C SER A 78 -1.44 -8.78 -12.05
N MET A 79 -0.40 -8.19 -12.63
CA MET A 79 0.40 -7.15 -11.97
C MET A 79 0.38 -5.78 -12.66
N GLY A 80 -0.47 -5.59 -13.68
CA GLY A 80 -0.49 -4.38 -14.50
C GLY A 80 0.87 -4.14 -15.16
N SER A 81 1.44 -2.95 -14.97
CA SER A 81 2.73 -2.51 -15.55
C SER A 81 3.98 -2.99 -14.80
N HIS A 82 3.83 -3.74 -13.70
CA HIS A 82 4.98 -4.24 -12.95
C HIS A 82 5.80 -5.26 -13.75
N GLY A 83 7.06 -5.46 -13.36
CA GLY A 83 7.96 -6.40 -14.02
C GLY A 83 8.48 -5.87 -15.36
N GLY A 84 8.61 -4.55 -15.50
CA GLY A 84 9.03 -3.92 -16.76
C GLY A 84 8.03 -4.14 -17.91
N SER A 85 6.78 -4.47 -17.59
CA SER A 85 5.73 -4.78 -18.57
C SER A 85 6.06 -5.95 -19.50
N THR A 86 6.88 -6.91 -19.05
CA THR A 86 7.18 -8.15 -19.78
C THR A 86 6.73 -9.40 -19.04
N ALA A 87 6.50 -10.49 -19.77
CA ALA A 87 6.11 -11.78 -19.18
C ALA A 87 7.21 -12.35 -18.28
N GLU A 88 8.46 -12.23 -18.69
CA GLU A 88 9.63 -12.69 -17.95
C GLU A 88 9.81 -11.87 -16.66
N GLY A 89 9.64 -10.56 -16.75
CA GLY A 89 9.79 -9.68 -15.59
C GLY A 89 8.67 -9.87 -14.56
N GLN A 90 7.43 -10.13 -14.99
CA GLN A 90 6.35 -10.50 -14.07
C GLN A 90 6.60 -11.87 -13.40
N THR A 91 7.13 -12.84 -14.13
CA THR A 91 7.54 -14.14 -13.57
C THR A 91 8.68 -13.97 -12.56
N ALA A 92 9.66 -13.13 -12.86
CA ALA A 92 10.77 -12.83 -11.95
C ALA A 92 10.30 -12.14 -10.66
N ILE A 93 9.22 -11.34 -10.71
CA ILE A 93 8.61 -10.78 -9.50
C ILE A 93 7.97 -11.89 -8.65
N LEU A 94 7.21 -12.81 -9.25
CA LEU A 94 6.65 -13.96 -8.51
C LEU A 94 7.75 -14.77 -7.82
N ALA A 95 8.87 -15.04 -8.52
CA ALA A 95 10.00 -15.75 -7.95
C ALA A 95 10.59 -15.03 -6.73
N LYS A 96 10.69 -13.69 -6.76
CA LYS A 96 11.13 -12.88 -5.60
C LYS A 96 10.16 -12.95 -4.41
N LEU A 97 8.89 -13.25 -4.64
CA LEU A 97 7.88 -13.52 -3.60
C LEU A 97 7.88 -14.98 -3.13
N GLY A 98 8.81 -15.81 -3.61
CA GLY A 98 8.86 -17.25 -3.32
C GLY A 98 7.86 -18.08 -4.12
N ILE A 99 7.20 -17.49 -5.11
CA ILE A 99 6.19 -18.15 -5.95
C ILE A 99 6.85 -18.67 -7.22
N THR A 100 6.91 -19.99 -7.34
CA THR A 100 7.43 -20.76 -8.47
C THR A 100 6.42 -21.85 -8.80
N GLU A 101 6.54 -22.50 -9.97
CA GLU A 101 5.64 -23.62 -10.29
C GLU A 101 5.73 -24.75 -9.27
N GLU A 102 6.93 -25.00 -8.76
CA GLU A 102 7.19 -25.98 -7.70
C GLU A 102 6.53 -25.58 -6.38
N SER A 103 6.79 -24.36 -5.91
CA SER A 103 6.24 -23.90 -4.63
C SER A 103 4.72 -23.71 -4.67
N ALA A 104 4.14 -23.26 -5.78
CA ALA A 104 2.69 -23.16 -5.94
C ALA A 104 2.03 -24.53 -6.20
N GLY A 105 2.78 -25.48 -6.75
CA GLY A 105 2.27 -26.78 -7.18
C GLY A 105 1.40 -26.71 -8.45
N CYS A 106 1.50 -25.66 -9.24
CA CYS A 106 0.78 -25.53 -10.52
C CYS A 106 1.56 -24.64 -11.51
N PRO A 107 1.25 -24.71 -12.82
CA PRO A 107 1.97 -23.92 -13.82
C PRO A 107 1.80 -22.41 -13.64
N ILE A 108 2.80 -21.64 -14.03
CA ILE A 108 2.72 -20.18 -14.16
C ILE A 108 2.60 -19.84 -15.65
N VAL A 109 1.46 -19.29 -16.05
CA VAL A 109 1.23 -18.83 -17.43
C VAL A 109 1.41 -17.33 -17.45
N SER A 110 2.60 -16.87 -17.78
CA SER A 110 2.92 -15.45 -17.90
C SER A 110 2.78 -14.98 -19.34
N SER A 111 1.84 -14.07 -19.57
CA SER A 111 1.64 -13.37 -20.82
C SER A 111 1.24 -11.92 -20.56
N ILE A 112 1.57 -11.04 -21.48
CA ILE A 112 1.15 -9.63 -21.50
C ILE A 112 0.08 -9.36 -22.57
N GLU A 113 -0.35 -10.39 -23.31
CA GLU A 113 -1.38 -10.25 -24.35
C GLU A 113 -2.74 -9.92 -23.73
N THR A 114 -3.44 -8.96 -24.34
CA THR A 114 -4.76 -8.50 -23.91
C THR A 114 -5.73 -8.39 -25.07
N VAL A 115 -7.01 -8.59 -24.80
CA VAL A 115 -8.13 -8.34 -25.70
C VAL A 115 -8.94 -7.15 -25.18
N SER A 116 -9.40 -6.29 -26.08
CA SER A 116 -10.31 -5.19 -25.73
C SER A 116 -11.74 -5.70 -25.53
N LEU A 117 -12.38 -5.26 -24.46
CA LEU A 117 -13.79 -5.48 -24.15
C LEU A 117 -14.65 -4.23 -24.42
N GLY A 118 -14.10 -3.30 -25.20
CA GLY A 118 -14.74 -2.03 -25.54
C GLY A 118 -14.56 -0.95 -24.47
N THR A 119 -15.30 0.15 -24.64
CA THR A 119 -15.12 1.38 -23.87
C THR A 119 -16.19 1.53 -22.78
N LEU A 120 -15.80 2.08 -21.63
CA LEU A 120 -16.71 2.56 -20.59
C LEU A 120 -17.34 3.90 -20.99
N ASN A 121 -18.36 4.34 -20.25
CA ASN A 121 -19.02 5.63 -20.51
C ASN A 121 -18.07 6.82 -20.31
N GLU A 122 -17.11 6.66 -19.41
CA GLU A 122 -16.07 7.64 -19.07
C GLU A 122 -14.99 7.75 -20.16
N GLY A 123 -15.03 6.89 -21.20
CA GLY A 123 -14.09 6.89 -22.32
C GLY A 123 -12.91 5.93 -22.16
N ALA A 124 -12.78 5.28 -21.00
CA ALA A 124 -11.72 4.31 -20.77
C ALA A 124 -11.99 2.98 -21.48
N GLU A 125 -11.10 2.55 -22.38
CA GLU A 125 -11.11 1.20 -22.96
C GLU A 125 -10.70 0.13 -21.92
N VAL A 126 -11.51 -0.92 -21.80
CA VAL A 126 -11.27 -2.03 -20.87
C VAL A 126 -10.55 -3.14 -21.60
N PHE A 127 -9.42 -3.56 -21.07
CA PHE A 127 -8.65 -4.70 -21.57
C PHE A 127 -8.70 -5.84 -20.57
N VAL A 128 -8.65 -7.07 -21.09
CA VAL A 128 -8.53 -8.29 -20.27
C VAL A 128 -7.47 -9.19 -20.85
N ALA A 129 -6.78 -9.89 -19.97
CA ALA A 129 -5.74 -10.84 -20.33
C ALA A 129 -6.31 -11.97 -21.19
N LYS A 130 -5.62 -12.29 -22.30
CA LYS A 130 -6.09 -13.33 -23.23
C LYS A 130 -6.10 -14.72 -22.59
N ASP A 131 -5.09 -15.01 -21.78
CA ASP A 131 -4.99 -16.24 -20.98
C ASP A 131 -6.16 -16.38 -19.97
N ALA A 132 -6.72 -15.26 -19.48
CA ALA A 132 -7.92 -15.28 -18.65
C ALA A 132 -9.20 -15.58 -19.44
N LEU A 133 -9.32 -15.11 -20.69
CA LEU A 133 -10.43 -15.46 -21.58
C LEU A 133 -10.39 -16.91 -22.07
N GLU A 134 -9.19 -17.48 -22.18
CA GLU A 134 -8.99 -18.87 -22.60
C GLU A 134 -9.18 -19.89 -21.45
N ALA A 135 -9.28 -19.42 -20.20
CA ALA A 135 -9.57 -20.27 -19.05
C ALA A 135 -11.05 -20.64 -19.00
N ASP A 136 -11.37 -21.86 -18.53
CA ASP A 136 -12.76 -22.22 -18.25
C ASP A 136 -13.31 -21.42 -17.05
N TYR A 137 -12.44 -21.13 -16.07
CA TYR A 137 -12.78 -20.36 -14.88
C TYR A 137 -11.65 -19.41 -14.46
N ILE A 138 -12.00 -18.35 -13.72
CA ILE A 138 -11.06 -17.47 -13.03
C ILE A 138 -11.28 -17.53 -11.52
N PHE A 139 -10.19 -17.54 -10.76
CA PHE A 139 -10.17 -17.33 -9.32
C PHE A 139 -9.39 -16.05 -9.03
N VAL A 140 -10.07 -15.01 -8.55
CA VAL A 140 -9.41 -13.75 -8.22
C VAL A 140 -8.99 -13.74 -6.76
N MET A 141 -7.76 -13.35 -6.45
CA MET A 141 -7.32 -13.14 -5.07
C MET A 141 -6.43 -11.93 -4.96
N ASN A 142 -6.62 -11.13 -3.91
CA ASN A 142 -5.77 -9.98 -3.65
C ASN A 142 -5.93 -9.47 -2.21
N ARG A 143 -4.93 -8.70 -1.77
CA ARG A 143 -5.01 -7.90 -0.56
C ARG A 143 -5.92 -6.68 -0.77
N VAL A 144 -6.88 -6.52 0.13
CA VAL A 144 -7.79 -5.37 0.22
C VAL A 144 -7.18 -4.35 1.16
N LYS A 145 -6.93 -3.14 0.67
CA LYS A 145 -6.39 -2.05 1.48
C LYS A 145 -6.64 -0.65 0.93
N PRO A 146 -6.62 0.37 1.79
CA PRO A 146 -6.60 1.75 1.36
C PRO A 146 -5.50 2.03 0.34
N HIS A 147 -5.83 2.77 -0.70
CA HIS A 147 -4.94 3.20 -1.75
C HIS A 147 -4.34 4.57 -1.42
N THR A 148 -3.12 4.82 -1.88
CA THR A 148 -2.39 6.07 -1.62
C THR A 148 -2.57 7.14 -2.72
N LEU A 149 -3.64 7.04 -3.51
CA LEU A 149 -3.84 7.92 -4.69
C LEU A 149 -5.28 8.35 -4.88
N PHE A 150 -6.23 7.49 -4.55
CA PHE A 150 -7.66 7.74 -4.70
C PHE A 150 -8.41 7.04 -3.58
N HIS A 151 -9.63 7.50 -3.33
CA HIS A 151 -10.57 6.88 -2.40
C HIS A 151 -11.90 6.62 -3.10
N GLY A 152 -12.51 5.47 -2.82
CA GLY A 152 -13.75 5.07 -3.48
C GLY A 152 -14.44 3.91 -2.75
N GLU A 153 -15.56 3.45 -3.30
CA GLU A 153 -16.27 2.27 -2.77
C GLU A 153 -15.37 1.02 -2.76
N VAL A 154 -14.48 0.92 -3.74
CA VAL A 154 -13.44 -0.10 -3.87
C VAL A 154 -12.10 0.57 -4.19
N GLU A 155 -11.01 0.02 -3.66
CA GLU A 155 -9.67 0.61 -3.79
C GLU A 155 -8.64 -0.45 -4.23
N SER A 156 -7.65 -0.79 -3.39
CA SER A 156 -6.88 -2.02 -3.63
C SER A 156 -7.72 -3.21 -3.20
N GLY A 157 -7.75 -4.28 -3.99
CA GLY A 157 -8.59 -5.44 -3.70
C GLY A 157 -8.88 -6.27 -4.95
N LEU A 158 -10.00 -6.98 -4.94
CA LEU A 158 -10.44 -7.87 -5.99
C LEU A 158 -10.83 -7.11 -7.27
N CYS A 159 -11.59 -6.01 -7.15
CA CYS A 159 -12.01 -5.21 -8.31
C CYS A 159 -10.80 -4.64 -9.06
N LYS A 160 -9.80 -4.14 -8.32
CA LYS A 160 -8.56 -3.65 -8.94
C LYS A 160 -7.72 -4.78 -9.54
N MET A 161 -7.71 -5.97 -8.93
CA MET A 161 -7.05 -7.14 -9.49
C MET A 161 -7.67 -7.56 -10.82
N LEU A 162 -8.99 -7.47 -10.96
CA LEU A 162 -9.68 -7.65 -12.24
C LEU A 162 -9.33 -6.52 -13.22
N ALA A 163 -9.60 -5.26 -12.87
CA ALA A 163 -9.48 -4.13 -13.79
C ALA A 163 -8.03 -3.84 -14.24
N ILE A 164 -7.10 -3.78 -13.30
CA ILE A 164 -5.68 -3.41 -13.56
C ILE A 164 -4.82 -4.67 -13.69
N GLY A 165 -5.02 -5.66 -12.82
CA GLY A 165 -4.22 -6.88 -12.82
C GLY A 165 -4.41 -7.70 -14.10
N LEU A 166 -5.66 -8.10 -14.39
CA LEU A 166 -6.00 -8.75 -15.66
C LEU A 166 -6.01 -7.77 -16.84
N GLY A 167 -6.04 -6.46 -16.61
CA GLY A 167 -5.78 -5.47 -17.66
C GLY A 167 -4.36 -5.55 -18.24
N LYS A 168 -3.41 -6.22 -17.55
CA LYS A 168 -1.98 -6.33 -17.93
C LYS A 168 -1.38 -4.92 -18.17
N PRO A 169 -0.16 -4.75 -18.74
CA PRO A 169 0.42 -3.41 -18.92
C PRO A 169 -0.46 -2.45 -19.71
N ARG A 170 -1.06 -2.91 -20.83
CA ARG A 170 -1.86 -2.06 -21.71
C ARG A 170 -3.13 -1.53 -21.03
N GLY A 171 -3.89 -2.40 -20.38
CA GLY A 171 -5.11 -2.00 -19.67
C GLY A 171 -4.81 -1.15 -18.44
N ALA A 172 -3.75 -1.47 -17.71
CA ALA A 172 -3.28 -0.65 -16.61
C ALA A 172 -2.93 0.77 -17.11
N ASP A 173 -2.06 0.90 -18.10
CA ASP A 173 -1.65 2.20 -18.66
C ASP A 173 -2.86 3.02 -19.12
N ASN A 174 -3.81 2.38 -19.82
CA ASN A 174 -5.02 3.06 -20.27
C ASN A 174 -5.89 3.57 -19.11
N LEU A 175 -6.20 2.74 -18.11
CA LEU A 175 -7.08 3.12 -16.99
C LEU A 175 -6.47 4.21 -16.11
N HIS A 176 -5.14 4.29 -15.98
CA HIS A 176 -4.48 5.34 -15.20
C HIS A 176 -4.60 6.75 -15.81
N ASN A 177 -5.09 6.88 -17.05
CA ASN A 177 -5.42 8.18 -17.65
C ASN A 177 -6.79 8.73 -17.21
N PHE A 178 -7.53 8.00 -16.38
CA PHE A 178 -8.86 8.36 -15.90
C PHE A 178 -8.90 8.38 -14.36
N PRO A 179 -9.90 9.06 -13.75
CA PRO A 179 -10.10 9.00 -12.30
C PRO A 179 -10.39 7.57 -11.84
N LEU A 180 -9.41 6.94 -11.17
CA LEU A 180 -9.42 5.50 -10.86
C LEU A 180 -10.61 5.09 -9.99
N GLU A 181 -11.04 5.96 -9.08
CA GLU A 181 -12.23 5.77 -8.24
C GLU A 181 -13.53 5.65 -9.05
N GLN A 182 -13.55 6.20 -10.27
CA GLN A 182 -14.71 6.14 -11.17
C GLN A 182 -14.64 4.94 -12.13
N VAL A 183 -13.44 4.52 -12.55
CA VAL A 183 -13.29 3.51 -13.61
C VAL A 183 -12.97 2.09 -13.13
N ILE A 184 -12.40 1.90 -11.93
CA ILE A 184 -12.01 0.55 -11.46
C ILE A 184 -13.20 -0.38 -11.33
N LYS A 185 -14.27 0.05 -10.64
CA LYS A 185 -15.47 -0.78 -10.45
C LYS A 185 -16.16 -1.09 -11.78
N PRO A 186 -16.47 -0.11 -12.66
CA PRO A 186 -17.06 -0.41 -13.97
C PRO A 186 -16.19 -1.32 -14.85
N ALA A 187 -14.87 -1.13 -14.86
CA ALA A 187 -13.95 -1.99 -15.62
C ALA A 187 -13.97 -3.43 -15.10
N ALA A 188 -13.97 -3.62 -13.77
CA ALA A 188 -14.07 -4.94 -13.16
C ALA A 188 -15.39 -5.63 -13.54
N LEU A 189 -16.52 -4.91 -13.49
CA LEU A 189 -17.83 -5.44 -13.88
C LEU A 189 -17.86 -5.82 -15.37
N ARG A 190 -17.32 -4.98 -16.26
CA ARG A 190 -17.20 -5.29 -17.70
C ARG A 190 -16.36 -6.56 -17.95
N ILE A 191 -15.31 -6.77 -17.17
CA ILE A 191 -14.51 -8.00 -17.27
C ILE A 191 -15.35 -9.20 -16.83
N LEU A 192 -16.08 -9.10 -15.72
CA LEU A 192 -16.95 -10.18 -15.22
C LEU A 192 -18.09 -10.56 -16.18
N GLU A 193 -18.52 -9.65 -17.06
CA GLU A 193 -19.46 -9.97 -18.15
C GLU A 193 -18.86 -10.89 -19.23
N ASN A 194 -17.53 -10.97 -19.32
CA ASN A 194 -16.80 -11.65 -20.41
C ASN A 194 -15.96 -12.85 -19.95
N ILE A 195 -15.74 -13.02 -18.65
CA ILE A 195 -15.06 -14.19 -18.06
C ILE A 195 -16.03 -14.96 -17.16
N THR A 196 -15.78 -16.26 -16.99
CA THR A 196 -16.47 -17.03 -15.94
C THR A 196 -15.66 -16.98 -14.66
N LEU A 197 -15.99 -16.06 -13.77
CA LEU A 197 -15.40 -16.04 -12.43
C LEU A 197 -16.01 -17.17 -11.59
N LEU A 198 -15.18 -18.01 -10.99
CA LEU A 198 -15.63 -19.05 -10.05
C LEU A 198 -15.85 -18.47 -8.65
N ALA A 199 -14.83 -17.78 -8.12
CA ALA A 199 -14.86 -17.17 -6.80
C ALA A 199 -13.75 -16.11 -6.66
N GLY A 200 -13.87 -15.27 -5.64
CA GLY A 200 -12.84 -14.34 -5.19
C GLY A 200 -12.36 -14.64 -3.77
N LEU A 201 -11.08 -14.42 -3.46
CA LEU A 201 -10.52 -14.46 -2.11
C LEU A 201 -9.92 -13.10 -1.75
N ALA A 202 -10.67 -12.33 -0.98
CA ALA A 202 -10.22 -11.05 -0.44
C ALA A 202 -9.43 -11.28 0.86
N ILE A 203 -8.29 -10.59 0.97
CA ILE A 203 -7.32 -10.78 2.05
C ILE A 203 -7.09 -9.44 2.76
N VAL A 204 -7.08 -9.43 4.08
CA VAL A 204 -6.73 -8.26 4.89
C VAL A 204 -5.54 -8.60 5.78
N GLU A 205 -4.59 -7.68 5.87
CA GLU A 205 -3.49 -7.73 6.84
C GLU A 205 -3.73 -6.72 7.95
N ASN A 206 -3.19 -7.00 9.13
CA ASN A 206 -3.23 -6.08 10.27
C ASN A 206 -2.16 -4.97 10.15
N ALA A 207 -2.10 -4.14 11.19
CA ALA A 207 -1.19 -3.01 11.31
C ALA A 207 0.31 -3.36 11.20
N VAL A 208 0.68 -4.62 11.48
CA VAL A 208 2.05 -5.12 11.45
C VAL A 208 2.29 -6.07 10.26
N GLU A 209 1.48 -5.92 9.21
CA GLU A 209 1.57 -6.66 7.95
C GLU A 209 1.39 -8.19 8.09
N GLN A 210 0.68 -8.68 9.11
CA GLN A 210 0.34 -10.11 9.24
C GLN A 210 -1.07 -10.40 8.73
N LEU A 211 -1.32 -11.61 8.21
CA LEU A 211 -2.64 -12.02 7.73
C LEU A 211 -3.70 -11.96 8.84
N HIS A 212 -4.59 -10.98 8.76
CA HIS A 212 -5.66 -10.76 9.74
C HIS A 212 -6.92 -11.57 9.41
N SER A 213 -7.39 -11.49 8.16
CA SER A 213 -8.61 -12.18 7.75
C SER A 213 -8.64 -12.45 6.25
N ILE A 214 -9.36 -13.50 5.88
CA ILE A 214 -9.67 -13.84 4.49
C ILE A 214 -11.17 -14.03 4.32
N ARG A 215 -11.71 -13.69 3.15
CA ARG A 215 -13.11 -13.94 2.79
C ARG A 215 -13.22 -14.44 1.37
N LEU A 216 -13.80 -15.63 1.23
CA LEU A 216 -14.23 -16.16 -0.06
C LEU A 216 -15.56 -15.49 -0.46
N CYS A 217 -15.71 -15.09 -1.71
CA CYS A 217 -16.93 -14.50 -2.25
C CYS A 217 -17.31 -15.08 -3.61
N THR A 218 -18.61 -15.04 -3.91
CA THR A 218 -19.14 -15.40 -5.23
C THR A 218 -18.95 -14.22 -6.21
N PRO A 219 -19.13 -14.44 -7.52
CA PRO A 219 -19.05 -13.37 -8.51
C PRO A 219 -19.96 -12.17 -8.22
N GLU A 220 -21.17 -12.42 -7.72
CA GLU A 220 -22.18 -11.39 -7.41
C GLU A 220 -21.78 -10.55 -6.18
N ASP A 221 -21.05 -11.15 -5.24
CA ASP A 221 -20.66 -10.52 -3.97
C ASP A 221 -19.26 -9.88 -4.00
N ILE A 222 -18.54 -9.89 -5.13
CA ILE A 222 -17.18 -9.35 -5.26
C ILE A 222 -17.10 -7.91 -4.78
N VAL A 223 -17.92 -7.00 -5.32
CA VAL A 223 -17.85 -5.57 -5.01
C VAL A 223 -18.19 -5.32 -3.53
N LYS A 224 -19.23 -5.98 -3.03
CA LYS A 224 -19.66 -5.89 -1.64
C LYS A 224 -18.59 -6.40 -0.68
N THR A 225 -17.94 -7.50 -1.03
CA THR A 225 -16.85 -8.09 -0.24
C THR A 225 -15.63 -7.17 -0.21
N ASP A 226 -15.24 -6.64 -1.37
CA ASP A 226 -14.12 -5.70 -1.50
C ASP A 226 -14.36 -4.45 -0.64
N SER A 227 -15.55 -3.84 -0.75
CA SER A 227 -15.92 -2.66 0.01
C SER A 227 -15.98 -2.92 1.52
N ALA A 228 -16.61 -4.04 1.93
CA ALA A 228 -16.71 -4.39 3.35
C ALA A 228 -15.34 -4.64 3.99
N LEU A 229 -14.44 -5.34 3.30
CA LEU A 229 -13.08 -5.59 3.80
C LEU A 229 -12.18 -4.36 3.68
N LEU A 230 -12.45 -3.44 2.75
CA LEU A 230 -11.77 -2.15 2.72
C LEU A 230 -12.07 -1.34 3.99
N SER A 231 -13.31 -1.35 4.49
CA SER A 231 -13.64 -0.72 5.78
C SER A 231 -12.88 -1.35 6.95
N VAL A 232 -12.77 -2.69 6.99
CA VAL A 232 -11.98 -3.39 8.01
C VAL A 232 -10.50 -3.00 7.91
N SER A 233 -9.93 -3.09 6.71
CA SER A 233 -8.52 -2.73 6.45
C SER A 233 -8.23 -1.26 6.78
N SER A 234 -9.17 -0.35 6.50
CA SER A 234 -9.05 1.07 6.83
C SER A 234 -9.01 1.33 8.34
N ALA A 235 -9.77 0.55 9.12
CA ALA A 235 -9.78 0.65 10.58
C ALA A 235 -8.49 0.08 11.23
N LEU A 236 -7.84 -0.88 10.57
CA LEU A 236 -6.56 -1.46 11.01
C LEU A 236 -5.34 -0.64 10.59
N LEU A 237 -5.50 0.29 9.64
CA LEU A 237 -4.38 1.06 9.09
C LEU A 237 -3.73 1.94 10.19
N PRO A 238 -2.41 1.81 10.43
CA PRO A 238 -1.69 2.67 11.36
C PRO A 238 -1.81 4.14 10.97
N ARG A 239 -2.09 5.01 11.94
CA ARG A 239 -2.15 6.47 11.79
C ARG A 239 -1.54 7.15 13.00
N ILE A 240 -1.23 8.43 12.87
CA ILE A 240 -1.05 9.30 14.03
C ILE A 240 -2.47 9.70 14.46
N PRO A 241 -2.90 9.45 15.71
CA PRO A 241 -4.31 9.54 16.09
C PRO A 241 -4.73 10.99 16.41
N VAL A 242 -4.30 11.93 15.58
CA VAL A 242 -4.73 13.34 15.57
C VAL A 242 -4.83 13.87 14.15
N ASP A 243 -5.86 14.68 13.92
CA ASP A 243 -6.16 15.25 12.60
C ASP A 243 -5.44 16.57 12.32
N SER A 244 -4.83 17.21 13.32
CA SER A 244 -4.15 18.50 13.16
C SER A 244 -2.87 18.64 13.98
N LEU A 245 -1.81 19.04 13.28
CA LEU A 245 -0.48 19.36 13.84
C LEU A 245 0.05 20.65 13.21
N ASP A 246 0.83 21.40 13.97
CA ASP A 246 1.63 22.50 13.42
C ASP A 246 2.86 21.96 12.68
N LEU A 247 3.46 20.89 13.19
CA LEU A 247 4.68 20.30 12.64
C LEU A 247 4.67 18.76 12.72
N LEU A 248 4.92 18.09 11.60
CA LEU A 248 5.30 16.68 11.56
C LEU A 248 6.74 16.56 11.08
N ILE A 249 7.60 15.95 11.90
CA ILE A 249 8.99 15.61 11.57
C ILE A 249 9.04 14.13 11.22
N ILE A 250 9.61 13.81 10.05
CA ILE A 250 9.82 12.44 9.59
C ILE A 250 11.32 12.24 9.40
N ASP A 251 11.90 11.29 10.13
CA ASP A 251 13.33 11.01 10.04
C ASP A 251 13.72 10.47 8.67
N GLU A 252 12.92 9.58 8.08
CA GLU A 252 13.19 9.02 6.76
C GLU A 252 11.95 8.74 5.91
N MET A 253 12.10 8.91 4.59
CA MET A 253 11.15 8.45 3.58
C MET A 253 11.77 7.38 2.67
N GLY A 254 10.94 6.66 1.93
CA GLY A 254 11.45 5.66 0.98
C GLY A 254 10.41 4.83 0.23
N LYS A 255 10.79 4.35 -0.96
CA LYS A 255 9.97 3.47 -1.80
C LYS A 255 9.63 2.14 -1.10
N ASN A 256 10.48 1.71 -0.18
CA ASN A 256 10.26 0.56 0.69
C ASN A 256 9.29 0.85 1.84
N ILE A 257 9.15 2.11 2.29
CA ILE A 257 8.19 2.52 3.31
C ILE A 257 6.79 2.65 2.68
N SER A 258 6.71 3.34 1.55
CA SER A 258 5.49 3.47 0.76
C SER A 258 5.85 3.66 -0.71
N GLY A 259 4.95 3.28 -1.63
CA GLY A 259 5.18 3.47 -3.07
C GLY A 259 5.49 4.92 -3.46
N THR A 260 5.10 5.89 -2.64
CA THR A 260 5.35 7.34 -2.76
C THR A 260 6.37 7.88 -1.75
N GLY A 261 7.20 7.03 -1.17
CA GLY A 261 8.14 7.45 -0.14
C GLY A 261 7.52 7.58 1.25
N MET A 262 6.31 8.12 1.33
CA MET A 262 5.51 8.27 2.55
C MET A 262 4.06 7.84 2.27
N ASP A 263 3.38 7.27 3.25
CA ASP A 263 1.98 6.87 3.13
C ASP A 263 1.06 8.08 3.26
N THR A 264 0.33 8.38 2.18
CA THR A 264 -0.60 9.51 2.12
C THR A 264 -1.81 9.33 3.03
N ASN A 265 -2.14 8.10 3.44
CA ASN A 265 -3.16 7.87 4.45
C ASN A 265 -2.70 8.36 5.83
N VAL A 266 -1.38 8.45 6.07
CA VAL A 266 -0.83 8.97 7.33
C VAL A 266 -0.65 10.48 7.27
N ILE A 267 -0.10 11.02 6.18
CA ILE A 267 0.23 12.46 6.07
C ILE A 267 -0.84 13.33 5.39
N GLY A 268 -1.92 12.72 4.90
CA GLY A 268 -3.00 13.36 4.15
C GLY A 268 -2.84 13.25 2.64
N THR A 269 -3.85 12.66 1.98
CA THR A 269 -3.90 12.48 0.51
C THR A 269 -3.81 13.79 -0.27
N TRP A 270 -4.28 14.89 0.34
CA TRP A 270 -4.20 16.23 -0.22
C TRP A 270 -2.77 16.75 -0.44
N ARG A 271 -1.76 16.15 0.20
CA ARG A 271 -0.35 16.52 -0.04
C ARG A 271 0.13 16.03 -1.41
N ARG A 272 -0.50 14.99 -1.94
CA ARG A 272 -0.19 14.43 -3.26
C ARG A 272 -1.18 14.90 -4.33
N MET A 273 -2.44 15.01 -3.97
CA MET A 273 -3.57 15.34 -4.85
C MET A 273 -4.31 16.58 -4.32
N ALA A 274 -5.15 17.24 -5.10
CA ALA A 274 -6.05 18.24 -4.51
C ALA A 274 -7.14 17.53 -3.67
N GLY A 275 -7.69 18.20 -2.64
CA GLY A 275 -8.79 17.63 -1.86
C GLY A 275 -8.92 18.22 -0.46
N GLU A 276 -9.71 17.54 0.37
CA GLU A 276 -9.88 17.87 1.79
C GLU A 276 -8.55 17.70 2.54
N ARG A 277 -8.20 18.71 3.35
CA ARG A 277 -6.99 18.67 4.17
C ARG A 277 -7.20 17.85 5.43
N LYS A 278 -7.20 16.53 5.29
CA LYS A 278 -7.36 15.61 6.41
C LYS A 278 -6.39 14.41 6.33
N PRO A 279 -5.52 14.20 7.33
CA PRO A 279 -5.18 15.15 8.39
C PRO A 279 -4.53 16.43 7.82
N GLU A 280 -4.58 17.53 8.57
CA GLU A 280 -3.88 18.78 8.26
C GLU A 280 -2.67 18.97 9.18
N TYR A 281 -1.52 18.51 8.71
CA TYR A 281 -0.23 18.83 9.32
C TYR A 281 0.31 20.06 8.60
N LYS A 282 0.44 21.22 9.27
CA LYS A 282 0.72 22.50 8.59
C LYS A 282 2.11 22.55 7.96
N THR A 283 3.10 21.96 8.61
CA THR A 283 4.48 21.85 8.10
C THR A 283 4.94 20.41 8.21
N LEU A 284 5.43 19.86 7.09
CA LEU A 284 6.02 18.53 7.00
C LEU A 284 7.52 18.63 6.71
N VAL A 285 8.32 18.15 7.65
CA VAL A 285 9.78 18.04 7.53
C VAL A 285 10.14 16.58 7.23
N VAL A 286 11.00 16.36 6.24
CA VAL A 286 11.59 15.03 5.98
C VAL A 286 13.10 15.15 5.99
N LEU A 287 13.76 14.34 6.81
CA LEU A 287 15.20 14.51 7.09
C LEU A 287 16.10 13.60 6.24
N ASN A 288 15.59 12.45 5.76
CA ASN A 288 16.42 11.47 5.07
C ASN A 288 15.67 10.63 4.03
N LEU A 289 16.44 9.98 3.15
CA LEU A 289 15.99 8.95 2.23
C LEU A 289 16.64 7.62 2.64
N THR A 290 15.82 6.60 2.76
CA THR A 290 16.29 5.23 3.04
C THR A 290 17.24 4.72 1.95
N PRO A 291 18.34 4.03 2.30
CA PRO A 291 19.24 3.42 1.32
C PRO A 291 18.55 2.43 0.37
N GLN A 292 17.52 1.72 0.86
CA GLN A 292 16.73 0.76 0.09
C GLN A 292 15.98 1.40 -1.08
N SER A 293 15.77 2.71 -1.05
CA SER A 293 15.17 3.46 -2.15
C SER A 293 16.13 3.69 -3.31
N GLN A 294 17.45 3.45 -3.12
CA GLN A 294 18.48 3.62 -4.15
C GLN A 294 18.42 5.00 -4.82
N GLY A 295 18.23 6.06 -4.03
CA GLY A 295 18.12 7.43 -4.51
C GLY A 295 16.73 7.81 -5.08
N ASN A 296 15.78 6.88 -5.21
CA ASN A 296 14.45 7.19 -5.71
C ASN A 296 13.58 7.86 -4.63
N ALA A 297 13.50 9.18 -4.66
CA ALA A 297 12.73 10.00 -3.73
C ALA A 297 11.35 10.38 -4.29
N HIS A 298 10.72 9.52 -5.10
CA HIS A 298 9.38 9.80 -5.62
C HIS A 298 8.39 10.05 -4.48
N GLY A 299 7.77 11.24 -4.47
CA GLY A 299 6.88 11.73 -3.42
C GLY A 299 7.52 12.75 -2.48
N ILE A 300 8.80 13.10 -2.67
CA ILE A 300 9.50 14.14 -1.90
C ILE A 300 8.77 15.49 -1.91
N GLY A 301 8.09 15.81 -3.02
CA GLY A 301 7.33 17.05 -3.15
C GLY A 301 6.09 17.17 -2.25
N MET A 302 5.76 16.12 -1.47
CA MET A 302 4.75 16.20 -0.41
C MET A 302 5.28 16.89 0.86
N ALA A 303 6.60 16.96 1.03
CA ALA A 303 7.26 17.64 2.14
C ALA A 303 7.36 19.15 1.89
N ASP A 304 7.40 19.92 2.97
CA ASP A 304 7.52 21.38 2.91
C ASP A 304 8.99 21.82 3.01
N LEU A 305 9.77 21.18 3.90
CA LEU A 305 11.18 21.49 4.14
C LEU A 305 12.03 20.22 4.19
N ILE A 306 13.24 20.30 3.63
CA ILE A 306 14.22 19.21 3.64
C ILE A 306 15.65 19.73 3.88
N PRO A 307 16.56 18.91 4.44
CA PRO A 307 17.97 19.27 4.53
C PRO A 307 18.70 19.02 3.21
N GLN A 308 19.81 19.73 2.98
CA GLN A 308 20.66 19.55 1.80
C GLN A 308 21.12 18.10 1.63
N ARG A 309 21.44 17.43 2.73
CA ARG A 309 21.84 16.02 2.75
C ARG A 309 20.80 15.09 2.10
N LEU A 310 19.51 15.36 2.31
CA LEU A 310 18.44 14.61 1.66
C LEU A 310 18.41 14.92 0.17
N ALA A 311 18.45 16.20 -0.22
CA ALA A 311 18.47 16.60 -1.62
C ALA A 311 19.64 15.97 -2.40
N ASP A 312 20.82 15.92 -1.80
CA ASP A 312 22.03 15.33 -2.40
C ASP A 312 21.94 13.80 -2.57
N SER A 313 21.09 13.13 -1.79
CA SER A 313 20.88 11.68 -1.88
C SER A 313 19.93 11.26 -3.01
N ILE A 314 19.26 12.21 -3.65
CA ILE A 314 18.25 11.93 -4.68
C ILE A 314 18.94 11.58 -6.00
N ASP A 315 18.55 10.45 -6.58
CA ASP A 315 18.74 10.14 -8.00
C ASP A 315 17.60 10.79 -8.80
N PRO A 316 17.87 11.86 -9.58
CA PRO A 316 16.84 12.53 -10.34
C PRO A 316 16.26 11.65 -11.46
N THR A 317 17.07 10.80 -12.08
CA THR A 317 16.64 9.90 -13.15
C THR A 317 15.60 8.92 -12.62
N ALA A 318 15.91 8.25 -11.50
CA ALA A 318 14.99 7.28 -10.89
C ALA A 318 13.71 7.96 -10.35
N THR A 319 13.85 9.15 -9.76
CA THR A 319 12.74 9.92 -9.17
C THR A 319 11.80 10.47 -10.24
N TYR A 320 12.35 11.02 -11.33
CA TYR A 320 11.57 11.60 -12.42
C TYR A 320 10.93 10.54 -13.30
N ALA A 321 11.57 9.40 -13.53
CA ALA A 321 10.94 8.29 -14.24
C ALA A 321 9.58 7.92 -13.62
N ASN A 322 9.51 7.71 -12.31
CA ASN A 322 8.25 7.43 -11.61
C ASN A 322 7.25 8.59 -11.72
N SER A 323 7.72 9.83 -11.52
CA SER A 323 6.84 11.01 -11.49
C SER A 323 6.22 11.31 -12.85
N LEU A 324 6.96 11.05 -13.93
CA LEU A 324 6.49 11.15 -15.30
C LEU A 324 5.52 10.00 -15.64
N THR A 325 5.88 8.76 -15.30
CA THR A 325 5.03 7.58 -15.55
C THR A 325 3.68 7.68 -14.86
N THR A 326 3.60 8.22 -13.64
CA THR A 326 2.30 8.37 -12.94
C THR A 326 1.54 9.62 -13.34
N GLY A 327 2.11 10.53 -14.13
CA GLY A 327 1.53 11.84 -14.43
C GLY A 327 1.44 12.80 -13.23
N VAL A 328 1.95 12.43 -12.06
CA VAL A 328 1.89 13.24 -10.83
C VAL A 328 3.21 13.96 -10.64
N TRP A 329 3.45 14.97 -11.48
CA TRP A 329 4.74 15.67 -11.55
C TRP A 329 5.13 16.36 -10.24
N ALA A 330 4.13 16.77 -9.43
CA ALA A 330 4.33 17.33 -8.11
C ALA A 330 5.14 16.41 -7.19
N SER A 331 5.05 15.08 -7.39
CA SER A 331 5.76 14.08 -6.58
C SER A 331 7.30 14.20 -6.66
N GLY A 332 7.82 14.78 -7.75
CA GLY A 332 9.26 14.98 -7.96
C GLY A 332 9.74 16.41 -7.70
N ARG A 333 8.88 17.32 -7.25
CA ARG A 333 9.27 18.71 -6.95
C ARG A 333 10.16 18.73 -5.70
N LEU A 334 11.30 19.39 -5.80
CA LEU A 334 12.19 19.62 -4.65
C LEU A 334 11.56 20.64 -3.69
N PRO A 335 11.37 20.30 -2.40
CA PRO A 335 10.94 21.24 -1.36
C PRO A 335 12.00 22.30 -1.07
N ILE A 336 11.67 23.26 -0.20
CA ILE A 336 12.66 24.22 0.30
C ILE A 336 13.79 23.43 0.98
N THR A 337 14.99 23.57 0.42
CA THR A 337 16.17 22.85 0.86
C THR A 337 17.03 23.79 1.70
N LEU A 338 17.37 23.37 2.92
CA LEU A 338 18.16 24.17 3.87
C LEU A 338 19.47 23.44 4.24
N PRO A 339 20.53 24.16 4.66
CA PRO A 339 21.87 23.60 4.76
C PRO A 339 22.01 22.38 5.70
N THR A 340 21.24 22.35 6.80
CA THR A 340 21.32 21.31 7.84
C THR A 340 19.95 21.00 8.42
N ASP A 341 19.80 19.85 9.10
CA ASP A 341 18.57 19.50 9.80
C ASP A 341 18.20 20.58 10.83
N LYS A 342 19.20 21.13 11.54
CA LYS A 342 19.02 22.25 12.45
C LYS A 342 18.38 23.46 11.76
N ALA A 343 18.87 23.85 10.58
CA ALA A 343 18.30 24.96 9.83
C ALA A 343 16.86 24.68 9.39
N VAL A 344 16.54 23.42 9.05
CA VAL A 344 15.18 22.97 8.72
C VAL A 344 14.24 23.11 9.92
N ILE A 345 14.66 22.60 11.08
CA ILE A 345 13.86 22.69 12.31
C ILE A 345 13.71 24.15 12.76
N ASP A 346 14.77 24.96 12.70
CA ASP A 346 14.72 26.39 13.00
C ASP A 346 13.71 27.13 12.10
N ALA A 347 13.69 26.81 10.80
CA ALA A 347 12.74 27.39 9.84
C ALA A 347 11.29 26.95 10.11
N ALA A 348 11.08 25.67 10.45
CA ALA A 348 9.75 25.13 10.79
C ALA A 348 9.18 25.80 12.06
N LEU A 349 10.03 26.05 13.06
CA LEU A 349 9.64 26.63 14.34
C LEU A 349 9.54 28.15 14.32
N ALA A 350 10.13 28.84 13.34
CA ALA A 350 10.18 30.31 13.28
C ALA A 350 8.80 31.00 13.31
N LYS A 351 7.74 30.30 12.85
CA LYS A 351 6.35 30.78 12.87
C LYS A 351 5.43 29.88 13.70
N ALA A 352 5.98 28.95 14.48
CA ALA A 352 5.20 28.08 15.32
C ALA A 352 4.56 28.86 16.49
N PRO A 353 3.37 28.46 16.97
CA PRO A 353 2.84 29.00 18.20
C PRO A 353 3.71 28.59 19.41
N GLU A 354 3.59 29.32 20.52
CA GLU A 354 4.33 29.03 21.76
C GLU A 354 4.05 27.59 22.26
N HIS A 355 2.79 27.18 22.23
CA HIS A 355 2.36 25.81 22.49
C HIS A 355 2.19 25.04 21.18
N ILE A 356 3.32 24.66 20.58
CA ILE A 356 3.34 23.94 19.30
C ILE A 356 2.76 22.52 19.44
N ARG A 357 1.88 22.16 18.51
CA ARG A 357 1.43 20.78 18.32
C ARG A 357 2.35 20.08 17.33
N ALA A 358 3.31 19.30 17.81
CA ALA A 358 4.28 18.64 16.95
C ALA A 358 4.44 17.16 17.27
N VAL A 359 4.70 16.39 16.22
CA VAL A 359 5.02 14.96 16.29
C VAL A 359 6.29 14.68 15.49
N ARG A 360 7.13 13.78 15.99
CA ARG A 360 8.28 13.22 15.28
C ARG A 360 8.13 11.71 15.17
N ILE A 361 8.16 11.18 13.96
CA ILE A 361 8.09 9.75 13.65
C ILE A 361 9.37 9.30 12.95
N THR A 362 9.69 8.01 13.03
CA THR A 362 10.76 7.44 12.21
C THR A 362 10.36 7.51 10.73
N ASN A 363 9.22 6.92 10.39
CA ASN A 363 8.64 6.92 9.05
C ASN A 363 7.14 6.56 9.11
N THR A 364 6.42 6.65 7.99
CA THR A 364 4.97 6.39 7.96
C THR A 364 4.57 4.92 8.04
N LEU A 365 5.54 3.98 8.01
CA LEU A 365 5.29 2.54 8.20
C LEU A 365 5.44 2.15 9.68
N SER A 366 6.28 2.87 10.44
CA SER A 366 6.58 2.61 11.84
C SER A 366 5.95 3.68 12.74
N LEU A 367 4.69 3.47 13.12
CA LEU A 367 3.90 4.41 13.93
C LEU A 367 3.58 3.91 15.35
N GLN A 368 4.07 2.74 15.73
CA GLN A 368 3.84 2.20 17.09
C GLN A 368 4.49 3.08 18.15
N HIS A 369 5.69 3.61 17.88
CA HIS A 369 6.42 4.50 18.77
C HIS A 369 6.73 5.80 18.06
N PHE A 370 6.45 6.92 18.72
CA PHE A 370 6.79 8.24 18.21
C PHE A 370 6.92 9.25 19.36
N TRP A 371 7.35 10.45 19.00
CA TRP A 371 7.51 11.56 19.94
C TRP A 371 6.45 12.62 19.69
N ALA A 372 5.88 13.17 20.76
CA ALA A 372 4.90 14.25 20.67
C ALA A 372 5.19 15.36 21.68
N THR A 373 4.87 16.61 21.33
CA THR A 373 4.94 17.72 22.28
C THR A 373 3.77 17.70 23.26
N GLU A 374 3.95 18.38 24.39
CA GLU A 374 2.95 18.48 25.47
C GLU A 374 1.54 18.85 24.96
N ALA A 375 1.45 19.75 23.98
CA ALA A 375 0.19 20.27 23.44
C ALA A 375 -0.66 19.25 22.66
N VAL A 376 -0.17 18.03 22.42
CA VAL A 376 -0.89 16.95 21.71
C VAL A 376 -1.15 15.75 22.63
N LEU A 377 -0.53 15.70 23.82
CA LEU A 377 -0.56 14.54 24.70
C LEU A 377 -1.98 14.16 25.13
N ASP A 378 -2.81 15.12 25.54
CA ASP A 378 -4.18 14.84 25.96
C ASP A 378 -5.03 14.21 24.84
N ASP A 379 -4.89 14.69 23.59
CA ASP A 379 -5.58 14.13 22.44
C ASP A 379 -5.14 12.68 22.16
N LEU A 380 -3.83 12.42 22.28
CA LEU A 380 -3.24 11.10 22.09
C LEU A 380 -3.71 10.12 23.17
N ALA A 381 -3.73 10.55 24.44
CA ALA A 381 -4.24 9.75 25.55
C ALA A 381 -5.73 9.45 25.38
N MET A 382 -6.54 10.44 24.96
CA MET A 382 -7.96 10.24 24.65
C MET A 382 -8.17 9.25 23.50
N ALA A 383 -7.25 9.20 22.55
CA ALA A 383 -7.26 8.23 21.45
C ALA A 383 -6.68 6.86 21.83
N GLY A 384 -6.29 6.65 23.09
CA GLY A 384 -5.81 5.37 23.61
C GLY A 384 -4.30 5.13 23.48
N ALA A 385 -3.51 6.14 23.11
CA ALA A 385 -2.07 6.04 23.15
C ALA A 385 -1.54 6.10 24.60
N THR A 386 -0.46 5.36 24.86
CA THR A 386 0.25 5.39 26.14
C THR A 386 1.33 6.46 26.10
N ILE A 387 1.38 7.30 27.13
CA ILE A 387 2.37 8.38 27.26
C ILE A 387 3.34 8.00 28.36
N HIS A 388 4.61 7.84 28.01
CA HIS A 388 5.65 7.39 28.94
C HIS A 388 6.29 8.58 29.64
N LEU A 389 5.65 9.11 30.68
CA LEU A 389 6.25 10.16 31.53
C LEU A 389 7.18 9.53 32.60
N PRO A 390 8.34 10.15 32.92
CA PRO A 390 8.81 11.47 32.51
C PRO A 390 9.77 11.45 31.31
N CYS A 391 9.73 10.43 30.44
CA CYS A 391 10.64 10.29 29.31
C CYS A 391 10.45 11.46 28.33
N SER A 392 11.32 12.45 28.46
CA SER A 392 11.31 13.68 27.69
C SER A 392 12.60 13.80 26.90
N HIS A 393 12.47 14.19 25.64
CA HIS A 393 13.54 14.20 24.66
C HIS A 393 13.66 15.60 24.07
N PRO A 394 14.72 16.36 24.41
CA PRO A 394 15.05 17.55 23.65
C PRO A 394 15.50 17.17 22.24
N LEU A 395 15.29 18.07 21.28
CA LEU A 395 15.92 17.91 19.97
C LEU A 395 17.42 18.22 20.10
N GLU A 396 18.24 17.19 19.89
CA GLU A 396 19.69 17.27 19.95
C GLU A 396 20.29 17.20 18.55
N PHE A 397 21.32 18.00 18.31
CA PHE A 397 22.01 18.07 17.03
C PHE A 397 23.50 17.79 17.23
N ASP A 398 24.13 17.13 16.26
CA ASP A 398 25.58 17.01 16.22
C ASP A 398 26.28 18.32 15.79
N ASP A 399 27.61 18.33 15.78
CA ASP A 399 28.42 19.49 15.38
C ASP A 399 28.18 19.93 13.92
N ALA A 400 27.67 19.02 13.07
CA ALA A 400 27.29 19.32 11.69
C ALA A 400 25.85 19.84 11.57
N GLY A 401 25.10 19.92 12.67
CA GLY A 401 23.70 20.32 12.68
C GLY A 401 22.75 19.24 12.19
N THR A 402 23.16 17.96 12.18
CA THR A 402 22.30 16.80 11.91
C THR A 402 21.50 16.48 13.17
N LEU A 403 20.20 16.23 13.01
CA LEU A 403 19.35 15.87 14.14
C LEU A 403 19.67 14.44 14.57
N GLN A 404 19.85 14.21 15.87
CA GLN A 404 20.08 12.88 16.40
C GLN A 404 18.90 11.97 16.07
N PRO A 405 19.13 10.72 15.61
CA PRO A 405 18.06 9.81 15.23
C PRO A 405 17.06 9.58 16.37
N PHE A 406 15.81 9.35 16.01
CA PHE A 406 14.83 8.75 16.93
C PHE A 406 15.41 7.42 17.47
N TYR A 407 15.41 7.21 18.79
CA TYR A 407 15.94 5.96 19.36
C TYR A 407 15.14 4.77 18.82
N LYS A 408 15.82 3.80 18.19
CA LYS A 408 15.29 2.45 18.12
C LYS A 408 15.27 1.92 19.54
N LEU A 409 14.09 1.63 20.09
CA LEU A 409 14.00 0.70 21.20
C LEU A 409 14.80 -0.55 20.78
N PRO A 410 15.70 -1.08 21.64
CA PRO A 410 16.40 -2.31 21.31
C PRO A 410 15.36 -3.37 20.96
N ASP A 411 15.61 -4.14 19.90
CA ASP A 411 14.76 -5.27 19.51
C ASP A 411 14.45 -6.07 20.78
N LYS A 412 13.16 -6.20 21.13
CA LYS A 412 12.73 -7.13 22.18
C LYS A 412 13.15 -8.51 21.67
N THR A 413 14.17 -9.06 22.33
CA THR A 413 14.75 -10.40 22.12
C THR A 413 13.70 -11.49 22.04
#